data_AF-S4PNT5-F1
#
_entry.id   AF-S4PNT5-F1
#
_cell.length_a   1.000
_cell.length_b   1.000
_cell.length_c   1.000
_cell.angle_alpha   90.00
_cell.angle_beta   90.00
_cell.angle_gamma   90.00
#
_symmetry.space_group_name_H-M   'P 1'
#
loop_
_entity.id
_entity.type
_entity.pdbx_description
1 polymer ?
#
loop_
_entity_poly.entity_id
_entity_poly.type
_entity_poly.pdbx_seq_one_letter_code
_entity_poly.pdbx_strand_id
1 'polypeptide(L)'
;MESEKRRSGMVRIVRNLSFDTSYHVFLLSEDLDLLSYLLPPIMGNEEYSDDEMEKLPAAVQYYSKDKRRDCVLEIRKEIIETLNKLCAKRHGREVLRNNGVYYVLREYHRWETEASMLLACENVIDILIQEEEEVGAEDLSLVQVPEDMKEKFNKMDENYLNSA
;
A
#
# COMPACT_ATOMS: atom_id res chain seq x y z
N MET A 1 7.92 13.41 -19.16
CA MET A 1 8.74 14.30 -18.31
C MET A 1 7.90 15.31 -17.50
N GLU A 2 7.12 16.24 -18.08
CA GLU A 2 6.34 17.19 -17.26
C GLU A 2 5.18 16.52 -16.48
N SER A 3 4.45 15.60 -17.11
CA SER A 3 3.40 14.81 -16.46
C SER A 3 3.95 13.94 -15.31
N GLU A 4 5.13 13.36 -15.50
CA GLU A 4 5.81 12.52 -14.50
C GLU A 4 6.20 13.30 -13.24
N LYS A 5 6.83 14.49 -13.41
CA LYS A 5 7.17 15.37 -12.27
C LYS A 5 5.94 15.75 -11.46
N ARG A 6 4.80 15.99 -12.14
CA ARG A 6 3.53 16.27 -11.47
C ARG A 6 3.03 15.07 -10.69
N ARG A 7 3.02 13.86 -11.29
CA ARG A 7 2.58 12.64 -10.59
C ARG A 7 3.45 12.35 -9.35
N SER A 8 4.77 12.37 -9.49
CA SER A 8 5.67 12.20 -8.34
C SER A 8 5.47 13.27 -7.27
N GLY A 9 5.34 14.54 -7.66
CA GLY A 9 5.06 15.62 -6.71
C GLY A 9 3.76 15.40 -5.92
N MET A 10 2.69 14.97 -6.58
CA MET A 10 1.40 14.71 -5.92
C MET A 10 1.48 13.52 -4.96
N VAL A 11 2.08 12.40 -5.38
CA VAL A 11 2.23 11.22 -4.52
C VAL A 11 3.07 11.57 -3.28
N ARG A 12 4.16 12.34 -3.43
CA ARG A 12 4.95 12.82 -2.29
C ARG A 12 4.17 13.67 -1.32
N ILE A 13 3.30 14.55 -1.82
CA ILE A 13 2.44 15.38 -0.95
C ILE A 13 1.52 14.48 -0.13
N VAL A 14 0.85 13.51 -0.77
CA VAL A 14 -0.03 12.56 -0.08
C VAL A 14 0.74 11.74 0.94
N ARG A 15 1.89 11.18 0.57
CA ARG A 15 2.77 10.44 1.49
C ARG A 15 3.19 11.28 2.68
N ASN A 16 3.53 12.55 2.45
CA ASN A 16 3.94 13.45 3.53
C ASN A 16 2.79 13.76 4.49
N LEU A 17 1.56 13.92 3.99
CA LEU A 17 0.37 14.09 4.82
C LEU A 17 0.04 12.84 5.64
N SER A 18 0.32 11.64 5.11
CA SER A 18 0.04 10.38 5.80
C SER A 18 1.00 10.07 6.97
N PHE A 19 2.06 10.85 7.19
CA PHE A 19 2.90 10.70 8.38
C PHE A 19 2.17 11.05 9.68
N ASP A 20 1.25 12.00 9.63
CA ASP A 20 0.45 12.37 10.79
C ASP A 20 -0.86 11.56 10.76
N THR A 21 -0.95 10.63 11.72
CA THR A 21 -2.08 9.69 11.83
C THR A 21 -3.40 10.37 12.18
N SER A 22 -3.40 11.67 12.54
CA SER A 22 -4.63 12.45 12.73
C SER A 22 -5.36 12.74 11.41
N TYR A 23 -4.64 12.78 10.28
CA TYR A 23 -5.23 13.01 8.96
C TYR A 23 -5.73 11.74 8.29
N HIS A 24 -5.46 10.53 8.81
CA HIS A 24 -5.83 9.29 8.13
C HIS A 24 -7.33 9.16 7.87
N VAL A 25 -8.17 9.58 8.83
CA VAL A 25 -9.64 9.60 8.65
C VAL A 25 -10.05 10.51 7.50
N PHE A 26 -9.42 11.68 7.37
CA PHE A 26 -9.68 12.59 6.26
C PHE A 26 -9.16 12.02 4.92
N LEU A 27 -7.92 11.52 4.91
CA LEU A 27 -7.29 10.96 3.71
C LEU A 27 -8.03 9.73 3.17
N LEU A 28 -8.70 8.98 4.05
CA LEU A 28 -9.49 7.79 3.72
C LEU A 28 -11.00 8.06 3.69
N SER A 29 -11.41 9.33 3.70
CA SER A 29 -12.82 9.69 3.60
C SER A 29 -13.39 9.42 2.20
N GLU A 30 -14.66 9.06 2.14
CA GLU A 30 -15.40 8.84 0.89
C GLU A 30 -15.45 10.12 0.04
N ASP A 31 -15.53 11.30 0.67
CA ASP A 31 -15.55 12.60 -0.02
C ASP A 31 -14.26 12.88 -0.80
N LEU A 32 -13.10 12.43 -0.28
CA LEU A 32 -11.82 12.60 -0.95
C LEU A 32 -11.57 11.52 -2.00
N ASP A 33 -12.09 10.31 -1.77
CA ASP A 33 -11.95 9.12 -2.63
C ASP A 33 -10.49 8.88 -3.08
N LEU A 34 -9.55 9.01 -2.13
CA LEU A 34 -8.12 9.00 -2.44
C LEU A 34 -7.66 7.68 -3.07
N LEU A 35 -8.27 6.55 -2.70
CA LEU A 35 -7.88 5.22 -3.17
C LEU A 35 -8.14 5.06 -4.68
N SER A 36 -9.17 5.70 -5.23
CA SER A 36 -9.42 5.75 -6.68
C SER A 36 -8.27 6.40 -7.46
N TYR A 37 -7.40 7.17 -6.81
CA TYR A 37 -6.23 7.80 -7.42
C TYR A 37 -4.89 7.14 -7.03
N LEU A 38 -4.80 6.54 -5.85
CA LEU A 38 -3.59 5.86 -5.37
C LEU A 38 -3.39 4.46 -5.96
N LEU A 39 -4.47 3.69 -6.17
CA LEU A 39 -4.37 2.32 -6.67
C LEU A 39 -4.03 2.20 -8.17
N PRO A 40 -4.54 3.04 -9.09
CA PRO A 40 -4.29 2.87 -10.52
C PRO A 40 -2.81 2.76 -10.91
N PRO A 41 -1.86 3.56 -10.37
CA PRO A 41 -0.45 3.44 -10.71
C PRO A 41 0.19 2.09 -10.35
N ILE A 42 -0.37 1.34 -9.41
CA ILE A 42 0.13 0.01 -9.00
C ILE A 42 -0.72 -1.14 -9.55
N MET A 43 -1.82 -0.86 -10.24
CA MET A 43 -2.64 -1.89 -10.91
C MET A 43 -2.19 -2.13 -12.36
N GLY A 44 -2.11 -3.39 -12.77
CA GLY A 44 -1.86 -3.82 -14.14
C GLY A 44 -3.15 -4.24 -14.84
N ASN A 45 -3.01 -5.18 -15.78
CA ASN A 45 -4.11 -5.79 -16.54
C ASN A 45 -4.54 -7.14 -15.95
N GLU A 46 -4.35 -7.33 -14.64
CA GLU A 46 -4.72 -8.57 -13.97
C GLU A 46 -6.24 -8.73 -13.90
N GLU A 47 -6.67 -9.99 -13.88
CA GLU A 47 -8.06 -10.37 -13.66
C GLU A 47 -8.25 -10.66 -12.17
N TYR A 48 -9.24 -10.01 -11.59
CA TYR A 48 -9.67 -10.23 -10.20
C TYR A 48 -11.00 -10.99 -10.25
N SER A 49 -11.31 -11.77 -9.21
CA SER A 49 -12.62 -12.42 -9.13
C SER A 49 -13.74 -11.39 -8.96
N ASP A 50 -14.99 -11.79 -9.20
CA ASP A 50 -16.14 -10.89 -9.02
C ASP A 50 -16.22 -10.32 -7.59
N ASP A 51 -15.98 -11.17 -6.57
CA ASP A 51 -15.96 -10.76 -5.16
C ASP A 51 -14.82 -9.77 -4.83
N GLU A 52 -13.68 -9.91 -5.51
CA GLU A 52 -12.54 -8.99 -5.36
C GLU A 52 -12.82 -7.65 -6.06
N MET A 53 -13.44 -7.70 -7.24
CA MET A 53 -13.85 -6.51 -8.00
C MET A 53 -14.88 -5.68 -7.26
N GLU A 54 -15.89 -6.30 -6.65
CA GLU A 54 -16.95 -5.59 -5.92
C GLU A 54 -16.40 -4.73 -4.77
N LYS A 55 -15.29 -5.17 -4.16
CA LYS A 55 -14.61 -4.43 -3.07
C LYS A 55 -13.79 -3.25 -3.57
N LEU A 56 -13.33 -3.24 -4.82
CA LEU A 56 -12.50 -2.15 -5.33
C LEU A 56 -13.33 -0.88 -5.54
N PRO A 57 -12.73 0.32 -5.41
CA PRO A 57 -13.40 1.56 -5.80
C PRO A 57 -13.90 1.52 -7.25
N ALA A 58 -15.09 2.03 -7.51
CA ALA A 58 -15.73 1.96 -8.83
C ALA A 58 -14.85 2.50 -9.97
N ALA A 59 -14.02 3.51 -9.70
CA ALA A 59 -13.13 4.11 -10.68
C ALA A 59 -11.98 3.20 -11.15
N VAL A 60 -11.70 2.11 -10.42
CA VAL A 60 -10.57 1.19 -10.72
C VAL A 60 -11.02 -0.22 -11.07
N GLN A 61 -12.33 -0.47 -11.14
CA GLN A 61 -12.88 -1.73 -11.58
C GLN A 61 -12.80 -1.89 -13.12
N TYR A 62 -12.70 -3.14 -13.58
CA TYR A 62 -12.83 -3.53 -14.99
C TYR A 62 -11.91 -2.77 -15.97
N TYR A 63 -10.64 -2.62 -15.61
CA TYR A 63 -9.66 -2.06 -16.55
C TYR A 63 -9.52 -2.90 -17.84
N SER A 64 -9.22 -2.20 -18.94
CA SER A 64 -8.90 -2.84 -20.23
C SER A 64 -7.59 -3.63 -20.17
N LYS A 65 -7.39 -4.59 -21.08
CA LYS A 65 -6.15 -5.39 -21.20
C LYS A 65 -4.88 -4.57 -21.47
N ASP A 66 -5.03 -3.32 -21.92
CA ASP A 66 -3.93 -2.39 -22.17
C ASP A 66 -3.49 -1.63 -20.91
N LYS A 67 -4.16 -1.83 -19.76
CA LYS A 67 -3.76 -1.21 -18.50
C LYS A 67 -2.34 -1.65 -18.12
N ARG A 68 -1.52 -0.67 -17.75
CA ARG A 68 -0.16 -0.86 -17.26
C ARG A 68 0.03 -0.10 -15.95
N ARG A 69 0.89 -0.64 -15.09
CA ARG A 69 1.41 0.08 -13.92
C ARG A 69 2.19 1.31 -14.36
N ASP A 70 2.42 2.25 -13.45
CA ASP A 70 3.32 3.37 -13.72
C ASP A 70 4.72 2.84 -14.02
N CYS A 71 5.38 3.42 -15.01
CA CYS A 71 6.73 3.01 -15.40
C CYS A 71 7.81 3.55 -14.45
N VAL A 72 7.45 4.51 -13.60
CA VAL A 72 8.37 5.15 -12.66
C VAL A 72 8.33 4.39 -11.33
N LEU A 73 9.44 3.73 -11.01
CA LEU A 73 9.58 2.92 -9.81
C LEU A 73 9.30 3.71 -8.54
N GLU A 74 9.82 4.93 -8.46
CA GLU A 74 9.70 5.81 -7.30
C GLU A 74 8.24 6.16 -7.00
N ILE A 75 7.42 6.38 -8.03
CA ILE A 75 5.98 6.66 -7.85
C ILE A 75 5.29 5.48 -7.18
N ARG A 76 5.57 4.27 -7.65
CA ARG A 76 4.97 3.05 -7.08
C ARG A 76 5.45 2.83 -5.66
N LYS A 77 6.73 3.07 -5.40
CA LYS A 77 7.33 2.95 -4.07
C LYS A 77 6.66 3.89 -3.08
N GLU A 78 6.52 5.16 -3.45
CA GLU A 78 5.90 6.18 -2.60
C GLU A 78 4.41 5.86 -2.34
N ILE A 79 3.71 5.23 -3.28
CA ILE A 79 2.33 4.74 -3.07
C ILE A 79 2.31 3.60 -2.06
N ILE A 80 3.15 2.58 -2.21
CA ILE A 80 3.22 1.45 -1.26
C ILE A 80 3.60 1.94 0.14
N GLU A 81 4.57 2.85 0.25
CA GLU A 81 4.92 3.50 1.51
C GLU A 81 3.74 4.27 2.11
N THR A 82 2.95 4.97 1.27
CA THR A 82 1.74 5.68 1.70
C THR A 82 0.71 4.71 2.26
N LEU A 83 0.45 3.60 1.57
CA LEU A 83 -0.48 2.56 2.04
C LEU A 83 -0.02 1.97 3.38
N ASN A 84 1.28 1.71 3.54
CA ASN A 84 1.85 1.27 4.81
C ASN A 84 1.57 2.27 5.94
N LYS A 85 1.79 3.57 5.70
CA LYS A 85 1.49 4.61 6.69
C LYS A 85 0.01 4.63 7.06
N LEU A 86 -0.88 4.48 6.08
CA LEU A 86 -2.32 4.44 6.31
C LEU A 86 -2.77 3.19 7.11
N CYS A 87 -1.94 2.14 7.20
CA CYS A 87 -2.20 0.97 8.04
C CYS A 87 -1.90 1.18 9.53
N ALA A 88 -1.35 2.34 9.93
CA ALA A 88 -0.92 2.58 11.30
C ALA A 88 -2.07 2.39 12.31
N LYS A 89 -3.27 2.85 11.97
CA LYS A 89 -4.47 2.75 12.82
C LYS A 89 -5.46 1.71 12.33
N ARG A 90 -6.22 1.13 13.27
CA ARG A 90 -7.33 0.20 13.00
C ARG A 90 -8.26 0.66 11.87
N HIS A 91 -8.78 1.89 11.99
CA HIS A 91 -9.67 2.45 10.97
C HIS A 91 -9.07 2.41 9.57
N GLY A 92 -7.78 2.73 9.45
CA GLY A 92 -7.10 2.71 8.16
C GLY A 92 -6.97 1.31 7.59
N ARG A 93 -6.59 0.32 8.41
CA ARG A 93 -6.54 -1.09 7.99
C ARG A 93 -7.92 -1.60 7.54
N GLU A 94 -8.97 -1.28 8.29
CA GLU A 94 -10.35 -1.65 7.95
C GLU A 94 -10.77 -1.04 6.60
N VAL A 95 -10.55 0.26 6.39
CA VAL A 95 -10.88 0.92 5.11
C VAL A 95 -10.09 0.31 3.96
N LEU A 96 -8.78 0.08 4.12
CA LEU A 96 -7.94 -0.52 3.08
C LEU A 96 -8.37 -1.96 2.76
N ARG A 97 -8.69 -2.79 3.76
CA ARG A 97 -9.24 -4.15 3.57
C ARG A 97 -10.58 -4.12 2.84
N ASN A 98 -11.48 -3.22 3.24
CA ASN A 98 -12.80 -3.09 2.65
C ASN A 98 -12.78 -2.55 1.21
N ASN A 99 -11.73 -1.81 0.84
CA ASN A 99 -11.52 -1.30 -0.52
C ASN A 99 -10.64 -2.22 -1.39
N GLY A 100 -10.44 -3.47 -0.98
CA GLY A 100 -9.74 -4.49 -1.78
C GLY A 100 -8.24 -4.24 -1.99
N VAL A 101 -7.60 -3.39 -1.18
CA VAL A 101 -6.18 -3.00 -1.36
C VAL A 101 -5.24 -4.20 -1.26
N TYR A 102 -5.54 -5.16 -0.38
CA TYR A 102 -4.79 -6.42 -0.28
C TYR A 102 -4.73 -7.16 -1.64
N TYR A 103 -5.83 -7.23 -2.37
CA TYR A 103 -5.88 -7.94 -3.66
C TYR A 103 -5.01 -7.23 -4.72
N VAL A 104 -5.05 -5.90 -4.74
CA VAL A 104 -4.18 -5.10 -5.61
C VAL A 104 -2.70 -5.36 -5.30
N LEU A 105 -2.33 -5.39 -4.01
CA LEU A 105 -0.96 -5.64 -3.59
C LEU A 105 -0.51 -7.08 -3.84
N ARG A 106 -1.41 -8.08 -3.70
CA ARG A 106 -1.13 -9.47 -4.05
C ARG A 106 -0.75 -9.63 -5.52
N GLU A 107 -1.51 -9.01 -6.43
CA GLU A 107 -1.19 -9.04 -7.86
C GLU A 107 0.03 -8.16 -8.20
N TYR A 108 0.23 -7.05 -7.50
CA TYR A 108 1.46 -6.24 -7.59
C TYR A 108 2.69 -7.07 -7.23
N HIS A 109 2.65 -7.77 -6.10
CA HIS A 109 3.75 -8.60 -5.58
C HIS A 109 4.14 -9.70 -6.58
N ARG A 110 3.16 -10.40 -7.16
CA ARG A 110 3.40 -11.42 -8.21
C ARG A 110 4.08 -10.88 -9.47
N TRP A 111 3.82 -9.63 -9.80
CA TRP A 111 4.31 -8.99 -11.02
C TRP A 111 5.69 -8.33 -10.83
N GLU A 112 5.97 -7.83 -9.63
CA GLU A 112 7.18 -7.07 -9.33
C GLU A 112 8.42 -7.97 -9.22
N THR A 113 9.57 -7.45 -9.63
CA THR A 113 10.85 -8.17 -9.60
C THR A 113 11.89 -7.51 -8.72
N GLU A 114 11.73 -6.22 -8.41
CA GLU A 114 12.68 -5.48 -7.59
C GLU A 114 12.53 -5.87 -6.11
N ALA A 115 13.58 -6.46 -5.53
CA ALA A 115 13.60 -6.95 -4.14
C ALA A 115 13.12 -5.92 -3.12
N SER A 116 13.58 -4.68 -3.26
CA SER A 116 13.20 -3.58 -2.36
C SER A 116 11.72 -3.20 -2.45
N MET A 117 11.11 -3.43 -3.61
CA MET A 117 9.69 -3.19 -3.84
C MET A 117 8.85 -4.34 -3.31
N LEU A 118 9.32 -5.58 -3.47
CA LEU A 118 8.69 -6.77 -2.89
C LEU A 118 8.65 -6.67 -1.37
N LEU A 119 9.78 -6.39 -0.72
CA LEU A 119 9.84 -6.20 0.74
C LEU A 119 8.90 -5.09 1.22
N ALA A 120 8.86 -3.95 0.52
CA ALA A 120 7.95 -2.86 0.86
C ALA A 120 6.47 -3.27 0.70
N CYS A 121 6.15 -4.08 -0.32
CA CYS A 121 4.80 -4.59 -0.56
C CYS A 121 4.39 -5.62 0.50
N GLU A 122 5.28 -6.57 0.83
CA GLU A 122 5.09 -7.58 1.87
C GLU A 122 4.79 -6.95 3.23
N ASN A 123 5.52 -5.89 3.61
CA ASN A 123 5.25 -5.16 4.84
C ASN A 123 3.80 -4.62 4.95
N VAL A 124 3.15 -4.30 3.83
CA VAL A 124 1.74 -3.86 3.83
C VAL A 124 0.81 -5.06 3.81
N ILE A 125 1.12 -6.07 2.99
CA ILE A 125 0.34 -7.31 2.89
C ILE A 125 0.25 -8.01 4.25
N ASP A 126 1.37 -8.12 4.96
CA ASP A 126 1.46 -8.78 6.26
C ASP A 126 0.53 -8.13 7.30
N ILE A 127 0.28 -6.82 7.19
CA ILE A 127 -0.68 -6.13 8.04
C ILE A 127 -2.11 -6.37 7.57
N LEU A 128 -2.37 -6.29 6.26
CA LEU A 128 -3.73 -6.37 5.69
C LEU A 128 -4.30 -7.79 5.60
N ILE A 129 -3.47 -8.82 5.73
CA ILE A 129 -3.93 -10.21 5.78
C ILE A 129 -4.47 -10.60 7.17
N GLN A 130 -4.09 -9.87 8.20
CA GLN A 130 -4.48 -10.12 9.59
C GLN A 130 -5.82 -9.44 9.93
N GLU A 131 -6.62 -10.10 10.76
CA GLU A 131 -7.78 -9.49 11.43
C GLU A 131 -7.32 -8.58 12.59
N GLU A 132 -8.20 -7.69 13.06
CA GLU A 132 -7.83 -6.69 14.08
C GLU A 132 -7.47 -7.33 15.43
N GLU A 133 -8.10 -8.46 15.74
CA GLU A 133 -7.81 -9.30 16.90
C GLU A 133 -6.39 -9.89 16.83
N GLU A 134 -5.89 -10.21 15.64
CA GLU A 134 -4.54 -10.74 15.43
C GLU A 134 -3.49 -9.63 15.48
N VAL A 135 -3.80 -8.46 14.91
CA VAL A 135 -2.93 -7.27 14.98
C VAL A 135 -2.74 -6.80 16.43
N GLY A 136 -3.80 -6.86 17.24
CA GLY A 136 -3.72 -6.66 18.70
C GLY A 136 -3.37 -5.24 19.15
N ALA A 137 -3.37 -4.25 18.25
CA ALA A 137 -3.02 -2.86 18.55
C ALA A 137 -3.87 -1.86 17.75
N GLU A 138 -4.44 -0.86 18.43
CA GLU A 138 -5.23 0.20 17.80
C GLU A 138 -4.37 1.16 16.95
N ASP A 139 -3.13 1.43 17.40
CA ASP A 139 -2.15 2.26 16.68
C ASP A 139 -0.76 1.59 16.74
N LEU A 140 -0.31 1.08 15.58
CA LEU A 140 0.98 0.41 15.42
C LEU A 140 2.17 1.33 15.68
N SER A 141 2.01 2.65 15.53
CA SER A 141 3.10 3.61 15.78
C SER A 141 3.43 3.77 17.27
N LEU A 142 2.51 3.36 18.15
CA LEU A 142 2.68 3.41 19.60
C LEU A 142 3.23 2.09 20.18
N VAL A 143 3.35 1.05 19.36
CA VAL A 143 3.86 -0.25 19.80
C VAL A 143 5.36 -0.13 20.11
N GLN A 144 5.73 -0.43 21.34
CA GLN A 144 7.13 -0.45 21.74
C GLN A 144 7.78 -1.75 21.28
N VAL A 145 8.66 -1.64 20.28
CA VAL A 145 9.45 -2.77 19.78
C VAL A 145 10.75 -2.86 20.59
N PRO A 146 11.04 -3.99 21.26
CA PRO A 146 12.32 -4.23 21.93
C PRO A 146 13.52 -4.11 20.97
N GLU A 147 14.69 -3.66 21.46
CA GLU A 147 15.88 -3.43 20.61
C GLU A 147 16.39 -4.72 19.95
N ASP A 148 16.35 -5.86 20.64
CA ASP A 148 16.74 -7.16 20.10
C ASP A 148 15.85 -7.58 18.92
N MET A 149 14.55 -7.26 19.00
CA MET A 149 13.61 -7.49 17.90
C MET A 149 13.88 -6.56 16.72
N LYS A 150 14.19 -5.27 16.96
CA LYS A 150 14.58 -4.33 15.90
C LYS A 150 15.82 -4.82 15.13
N GLU A 151 16.87 -5.24 15.85
CA GLU A 151 18.08 -5.79 15.22
C GLU A 151 17.77 -7.04 14.40
N LYS A 152 16.89 -7.92 14.90
CA LYS A 152 16.48 -9.12 14.19
C LYS A 152 15.72 -8.79 12.90
N PHE A 153 14.78 -7.87 12.95
CA PHE A 153 14.03 -7.44 11.76
C PHE A 153 14.95 -6.78 10.72
N ASN A 154 15.84 -5.88 11.14
CA ASN A 154 16.81 -5.27 10.23
C ASN A 154 17.70 -6.31 9.54
N LYS A 155 18.17 -7.33 10.27
CA LYS A 155 18.96 -8.44 9.67
C LYS A 155 18.12 -9.29 8.72
N MET A 156 16.85 -9.51 9.02
CA MET A 156 15.94 -10.24 8.12
C MET A 156 15.77 -9.47 6.81
N ASP A 157 15.53 -8.16 6.88
CA ASP A 157 15.41 -7.27 5.72
C ASP A 157 16.70 -7.24 4.91
N GLU A 158 17.87 -7.07 5.55
CA GLU A 158 19.18 -7.11 4.88
C GLU A 158 19.41 -8.45 4.17
N ASN A 159 19.11 -9.57 4.82
CA ASN A 159 19.25 -10.89 4.22
C ASN A 159 18.31 -11.05 3.02
N TYR A 160 17.05 -10.62 3.14
CA TYR A 160 16.07 -10.65 2.07
C TYR A 160 16.60 -9.89 0.85
N LEU A 161 17.01 -8.64 1.04
CA LEU A 161 17.53 -7.77 -0.02
C LEU A 161 18.81 -8.28 -0.68
N ASN A 162 19.63 -9.05 0.04
CA ASN A 162 20.86 -9.66 -0.49
C ASN A 162 20.62 -11.01 -1.19
N SER A 163 19.45 -11.63 -0.98
CA SER A 163 19.11 -12.97 -1.49
C SER A 163 18.21 -12.97 -2.72
N ALA A 164 17.60 -11.83 -3.03
CA ALA A 164 16.75 -11.59 -4.21
C ALA A 164 17.57 -11.03 -5.37
#